data_AF-A0A327VG46-F1
#
_entry.id   AF-A0A327VG46-F1
#
_cell.length_a   1.000
_cell.length_b   1.000
_cell.length_c   1.000
_cell.angle_alpha   90.00
_cell.angle_beta   90.00
_cell.angle_gamma   90.00
#
_symmetry.space_group_name_H-M   'P 1'
#
loop_
_entity.id
_entity.type
_entity.pdbx_description
1 polymer ?
#
loop_
_entity_poly.entity_id
_entity_poly.type
_entity_poly.pdbx_seq_one_letter_code
_entity_poly.pdbx_strand_id
1 'polypeptide(L)'
;MQLLITCQDANTARWASGPFKVGLDVWPLITMRPLVLGPHNVPVVASADEVARDVPLAVFSAVTHAKDPRIADTLKMLAAGLKAVDEETAAVFTEFTELGLGKVPAADIWRQMMPLPLSYFRSETSMRLRAEGRAEGRAEDVLRILDRRGVDVPDALRERVAGCTDLAQLDAWFDRAIFVDTAEALFVE
;
A
#
# COMPACT_ATOMS: atom_id res chain seq x y z
N MET A 1 4.85 -2.68 28.96
CA MET A 1 4.76 -2.70 27.49
C MET A 1 3.77 -3.79 27.11
N GLN A 2 2.63 -3.43 26.53
CA GLN A 2 1.64 -4.40 26.04
C GLN A 2 1.85 -4.58 24.54
N LEU A 3 1.96 -5.83 24.08
CA LEU A 3 2.06 -6.18 22.67
C LEU A 3 0.68 -6.64 22.19
N LEU A 4 0.12 -5.97 21.19
CA LEU A 4 -1.10 -6.36 20.49
C LEU A 4 -0.72 -7.09 19.20
N ILE A 5 -1.32 -8.26 18.96
CA ILE A 5 -1.13 -9.03 17.71
C ILE A 5 -2.50 -9.23 17.07
N THR A 6 -2.63 -8.89 15.79
CA THR A 6 -3.82 -9.18 14.99
C THR A 6 -3.56 -10.39 14.09
N CYS A 7 -4.54 -11.28 13.95
CA CYS A 7 -4.42 -12.51 13.20
C CYS A 7 -5.68 -12.71 12.34
N GLN A 8 -5.49 -13.14 11.09
CA GLN A 8 -6.59 -13.38 10.14
C GLN A 8 -7.11 -14.84 10.18
N ASP A 9 -6.58 -15.68 11.07
CA ASP A 9 -7.04 -17.05 11.28
C ASP A 9 -6.81 -17.50 12.73
N ALA A 10 -7.63 -18.43 13.20
CA ALA A 10 -7.63 -18.89 14.59
C ALA A 10 -6.43 -19.77 14.96
N ASN A 11 -5.74 -20.38 14.00
CA ASN A 11 -4.56 -21.20 14.27
C ASN A 11 -3.37 -20.31 14.60
N THR A 12 -3.12 -19.29 13.77
CA THR A 12 -2.10 -18.27 13.99
C THR A 12 -2.35 -17.53 15.30
N ALA A 13 -3.60 -17.17 15.59
CA ALA A 13 -3.95 -16.48 16.83
C ALA A 13 -3.66 -17.32 18.09
N ARG A 14 -3.97 -18.62 18.06
CA ARG A 14 -3.65 -19.54 19.17
C ARG A 14 -2.15 -19.67 19.38
N TRP A 15 -1.38 -19.80 18.30
CA TRP A 15 0.09 -19.81 18.40
C TRP A 15 0.64 -18.50 18.98
N ALA A 16 0.15 -17.35 18.50
CA ALA A 16 0.60 -16.02 18.91
C ALA A 16 0.24 -15.67 20.37
N SER A 17 -0.66 -16.43 21.00
CA SER A 17 -1.07 -16.20 22.40
C SER A 17 0.04 -16.57 23.40
N GLY A 18 1.07 -17.30 22.95
CA GLY A 18 2.22 -17.66 23.77
C GLY A 18 1.83 -18.56 24.96
N PRO A 19 2.50 -18.42 26.12
CA PRO A 19 3.53 -17.42 26.44
C PRO A 19 4.86 -17.64 25.71
N PHE A 20 5.57 -16.56 25.39
CA PHE A 20 6.93 -16.63 24.86
C PHE A 20 7.94 -16.30 25.96
N LYS A 21 8.93 -17.18 26.16
CA LYS A 21 9.97 -17.01 27.18
C LYS A 21 11.30 -16.67 26.53
N VAL A 22 12.02 -15.71 27.11
CA VAL A 22 13.39 -15.37 26.75
C VAL A 22 14.26 -15.51 27.99
N GLY A 23 15.35 -16.27 27.89
CA GLY A 23 16.24 -16.60 29.00
C GLY A 23 16.34 -18.12 29.23
N LEU A 24 16.83 -18.51 30.40
CA LEU A 24 16.95 -19.92 30.78
C LEU A 24 15.56 -20.52 31.06
N ASP A 25 15.35 -21.78 30.70
CA ASP A 25 14.03 -22.43 30.86
C ASP A 25 13.53 -22.45 32.31
N VAL A 26 14.45 -22.62 33.26
CA VAL A 26 14.17 -22.63 34.70
C VAL A 26 14.08 -21.23 35.31
N TRP A 27 14.66 -20.22 34.64
CA TRP A 27 14.66 -18.83 35.11
C TRP A 27 14.53 -17.86 33.93
N PRO A 28 13.31 -17.71 33.38
CA PRO A 28 13.09 -16.82 32.24
C PRO A 28 13.26 -15.37 32.68
N LEU A 29 14.05 -14.60 31.92
CA LEU A 29 14.25 -13.18 32.16
C LEU A 29 13.03 -12.37 31.74
N ILE A 30 12.37 -12.79 30.65
CA ILE A 30 11.16 -12.17 30.12
C ILE A 30 10.14 -13.28 29.81
N THR A 31 8.90 -13.05 30.24
CA THR A 31 7.73 -13.84 29.79
C THR A 31 6.75 -12.89 29.11
N MET A 32 6.63 -12.99 27.79
CA MET A 32 5.69 -12.20 27.00
C MET A 32 4.35 -12.90 26.88
N ARG A 33 3.27 -12.16 27.16
CA ARG A 33 1.87 -12.57 26.98
C ARG A 33 1.16 -11.53 26.12
N PRO A 34 1.15 -11.70 24.79
CA PRO A 34 0.51 -10.74 23.91
C PRO A 34 -1.01 -10.71 24.09
N LEU A 35 -1.63 -9.56 23.86
CA LEU A 35 -3.06 -9.49 23.60
C LEU A 35 -3.27 -9.87 22.13
N VAL A 36 -3.99 -10.96 21.88
CA VAL A 36 -4.18 -11.47 20.51
C VAL A 36 -5.62 -11.30 20.07
N LEU A 37 -5.79 -10.64 18.94
CA LEU A 37 -7.07 -10.46 18.25
C LEU A 37 -7.12 -11.37 17.02
N GLY A 38 -8.17 -12.16 16.90
CA GLY A 38 -8.41 -12.99 15.73
C GLY A 38 -9.91 -13.23 15.49
N PRO A 39 -10.26 -13.93 14.40
CA PRO A 39 -11.66 -14.08 14.00
C PRO A 39 -12.53 -14.84 15.02
N HIS A 40 -11.91 -15.54 15.97
CA HIS A 40 -12.59 -16.28 17.02
C HIS A 40 -12.95 -15.45 18.26
N ASN A 41 -12.34 -14.26 18.44
CA ASN A 41 -12.54 -13.42 19.62
C ASN A 41 -12.84 -11.94 19.32
N VAL A 42 -12.73 -11.51 18.06
CA VAL A 42 -13.19 -10.19 17.62
C VAL A 42 -14.57 -10.33 16.98
N PRO A 43 -15.58 -9.56 17.41
CA PRO A 43 -16.91 -9.61 16.80
C PRO A 43 -16.90 -9.03 15.39
N VAL A 44 -17.78 -9.53 14.53
CA VAL A 44 -18.07 -8.91 13.23
C VAL A 44 -18.96 -7.69 13.48
N VAL A 45 -18.57 -6.54 12.95
CA VAL A 45 -19.37 -5.32 12.98
C VAL A 45 -20.70 -5.54 12.25
N ALA A 46 -21.80 -5.09 12.84
CA ALA A 46 -23.14 -5.31 12.29
C ALA A 46 -23.77 -4.08 11.62
N SER A 47 -23.25 -2.86 11.85
CA SER A 47 -23.83 -1.62 11.30
C SER A 47 -22.84 -0.47 11.20
N ALA A 48 -23.13 0.53 10.35
CA ALA A 48 -22.34 1.75 10.24
C ALA A 48 -22.35 2.61 11.52
N ASP A 49 -23.46 2.59 12.27
CA ASP A 49 -23.56 3.31 13.56
C ASP A 49 -22.69 2.67 14.66
N GLU A 50 -22.46 1.37 14.59
CA GLU A 50 -21.49 0.69 15.44
C GLU A 50 -20.05 1.08 15.08
N VAL A 51 -19.74 1.18 13.78
CA VAL A 51 -18.43 1.65 13.30
C VAL A 51 -18.15 3.07 13.78
N ALA A 52 -19.08 4.00 13.62
CA ALA A 52 -18.87 5.40 13.98
C ALA A 52 -18.63 5.59 15.49
N ARG A 53 -19.14 4.67 16.32
CA ARG A 53 -18.93 4.67 17.78
C ARG A 53 -17.56 4.16 18.19
N ASP A 54 -17.00 3.20 17.45
CA ASP A 54 -15.69 2.62 17.74
C ASP A 54 -14.99 2.19 16.43
N VAL A 55 -14.40 3.18 15.75
CA VAL A 55 -13.65 2.96 14.51
C VAL A 55 -12.47 2.00 14.71
N PRO A 56 -11.63 2.13 15.76
CA PRO A 56 -10.55 1.18 16.01
C PRO A 56 -11.02 -0.27 16.06
N LEU A 57 -12.09 -0.57 16.81
CA LEU A 57 -12.64 -1.92 16.88
C LEU A 57 -13.16 -2.39 15.53
N ALA A 58 -13.82 -1.51 14.77
CA ALA A 58 -14.33 -1.85 13.45
C ALA A 58 -13.21 -2.17 12.45
N VAL A 59 -12.09 -1.46 12.51
CA VAL A 59 -10.89 -1.79 11.72
C VAL A 59 -10.32 -3.14 12.14
N PHE A 60 -10.17 -3.42 13.44
CA PHE A 60 -9.72 -4.74 13.89
C PHE A 60 -10.68 -5.86 13.49
N SER A 61 -11.98 -5.61 13.49
CA SER A 61 -12.99 -6.54 12.98
C SER A 61 -12.76 -6.84 11.50
N ALA A 62 -12.66 -5.82 10.66
CA ALA A 62 -12.40 -6.00 9.23
C ALA A 62 -11.08 -6.76 8.97
N VAL A 63 -10.01 -6.40 9.69
CA VAL A 63 -8.69 -7.04 9.54
C VAL A 63 -8.70 -8.49 9.98
N THR A 64 -9.27 -8.81 11.15
CA THR A 64 -9.28 -10.20 11.67
C THR A 64 -10.20 -11.12 10.88
N HIS A 65 -11.27 -10.57 10.29
CA HIS A 65 -12.23 -11.30 9.44
C HIS A 65 -11.91 -11.19 7.94
N ALA A 66 -10.70 -10.76 7.55
CA ALA A 66 -10.33 -10.52 6.15
C ALA A 66 -10.50 -11.75 5.22
N LYS A 67 -10.57 -12.96 5.79
CA LYS A 67 -10.77 -14.24 5.07
C LYS A 67 -12.21 -14.78 5.19
N ASP A 68 -13.13 -14.09 5.88
CA ASP A 68 -14.56 -14.48 5.94
C ASP A 68 -15.19 -14.28 4.55
N PRO A 69 -15.97 -15.25 4.03
CA PRO A 69 -16.69 -15.10 2.77
C PRO A 69 -17.59 -13.86 2.66
N ARG A 70 -18.03 -13.29 3.79
CA ARG A 70 -18.89 -12.10 3.90
C ARG A 70 -18.12 -10.81 4.18
N ILE A 71 -16.78 -10.83 4.09
CA ILE A 71 -15.93 -9.65 4.37
C ILE A 71 -16.35 -8.39 3.59
N ALA A 72 -16.87 -8.55 2.37
CA ALA A 72 -17.35 -7.43 1.57
C ALA A 72 -18.44 -6.61 2.29
N ASP A 73 -19.31 -7.24 3.06
CA ASP A 73 -20.38 -6.54 3.79
C ASP A 73 -19.83 -5.80 5.00
N THR A 74 -18.89 -6.41 5.74
CA THR A 74 -18.16 -5.75 6.83
C THR A 74 -17.41 -4.52 6.34
N LEU A 75 -16.70 -4.64 5.20
CA LEU A 75 -15.97 -3.51 4.61
C LEU A 75 -16.91 -2.40 4.13
N LYS A 76 -18.09 -2.72 3.59
CA LYS A 76 -19.10 -1.70 3.25
C LYS A 76 -19.60 -0.96 4.48
N MET A 77 -19.86 -1.67 5.58
CA MET A 77 -20.27 -1.05 6.85
C MET A 77 -19.18 -0.14 7.40
N LEU A 78 -17.93 -0.60 7.36
CA LEU A 78 -16.76 0.19 7.75
C LEU A 78 -16.64 1.46 6.91
N ALA A 79 -16.67 1.34 5.57
CA ALA A 79 -16.63 2.48 4.66
C ALA A 79 -17.78 3.47 4.90
N ALA A 80 -18.98 2.99 5.20
CA ALA A 80 -20.12 3.84 5.54
C ALA A 80 -19.92 4.58 6.88
N GLY A 81 -19.43 3.90 7.91
CA GLY A 81 -19.17 4.50 9.22
C GLY A 81 -18.02 5.50 9.20
N LEU A 82 -16.97 5.27 8.40
CA LEU A 82 -15.88 6.23 8.24
C LEU A 82 -16.33 7.56 7.62
N LYS A 83 -17.44 7.60 6.87
CA LYS A 83 -18.02 8.86 6.37
C LYS A 83 -18.68 9.71 7.46
N ALA A 84 -18.93 9.13 8.64
CA ALA A 84 -19.58 9.80 9.76
C ALA A 84 -18.58 10.38 10.78
N VAL A 85 -17.28 10.11 10.62
CA VAL A 85 -16.21 10.70 11.45
C VAL A 85 -15.51 11.83 10.70
N ASP A 86 -14.64 12.58 11.38
CA ASP A 86 -13.87 13.64 10.75
C ASP A 86 -12.88 13.09 9.70
N GLU A 87 -12.50 13.97 8.76
CA GLU A 87 -11.68 13.59 7.60
C GLU A 87 -10.30 13.05 7.98
N GLU A 88 -9.68 13.58 9.03
CA GLU A 88 -8.36 13.15 9.49
C GLU A 88 -8.43 11.73 10.07
N THR A 89 -9.39 11.48 10.96
CA THR A 89 -9.68 10.15 11.51
C THR A 89 -10.01 9.15 10.40
N ALA A 90 -10.89 9.53 9.47
CA ALA A 90 -11.27 8.67 8.35
C ALA A 90 -10.08 8.28 7.48
N ALA A 91 -9.18 9.23 7.18
CA ALA A 91 -7.99 8.98 6.37
C ALA A 91 -7.05 7.99 7.08
N VAL A 92 -6.75 8.23 8.35
CA VAL A 92 -5.88 7.35 9.16
C VAL A 92 -6.41 5.91 9.18
N PHE A 93 -7.68 5.72 9.51
CA PHE A 93 -8.26 4.38 9.59
C PHE A 93 -8.48 3.72 8.24
N THR A 94 -8.60 4.49 7.17
CA THR A 94 -8.63 3.94 5.80
C THR A 94 -7.29 3.32 5.43
N GLU A 95 -6.18 3.99 5.73
CA GLU A 95 -4.83 3.47 5.52
C GLU A 95 -4.53 2.27 6.42
N PHE A 96 -4.86 2.35 7.71
CA PHE A 96 -4.69 1.23 8.64
C PHE A 96 -5.45 -0.02 8.19
N THR A 97 -6.67 0.16 7.67
CA THR A 97 -7.47 -0.94 7.12
C THR A 97 -6.76 -1.56 5.91
N GLU A 98 -6.27 -0.75 4.97
CA GLU A 98 -5.54 -1.26 3.82
C GLU A 98 -4.30 -2.07 4.23
N LEU A 99 -3.48 -1.52 5.13
CA LEU A 99 -2.28 -2.19 5.64
C LEU A 99 -2.61 -3.49 6.38
N GLY A 100 -3.67 -3.49 7.18
CA GLY A 100 -4.10 -4.66 7.96
C GLY A 100 -4.69 -5.79 7.11
N LEU A 101 -5.38 -5.46 6.01
CA LEU A 101 -5.88 -6.46 5.06
C LEU A 101 -4.72 -7.15 4.31
N GLY A 102 -3.63 -6.42 4.05
CA GLY A 102 -2.41 -6.95 3.46
C GLY A 102 -2.60 -7.40 2.01
N LYS A 103 -2.30 -8.67 1.72
CA LYS A 103 -2.32 -9.25 0.36
C LYS A 103 -3.52 -10.17 0.08
N VAL A 104 -4.52 -10.20 0.97
CA VAL A 104 -5.72 -11.02 0.75
C VAL A 104 -6.71 -10.29 -0.17
N PRO A 105 -7.61 -11.01 -0.88
CA PRO A 105 -8.54 -10.40 -1.84
C PRO A 105 -9.42 -9.28 -1.26
N ALA A 106 -9.66 -9.28 0.05
CA ALA A 106 -10.38 -8.21 0.75
C ALA A 106 -9.71 -6.83 0.60
N ALA A 107 -8.37 -6.77 0.46
CA ALA A 107 -7.65 -5.53 0.23
C ALA A 107 -8.05 -4.87 -1.11
N ASP A 108 -8.28 -5.66 -2.15
CA ASP A 108 -8.71 -5.13 -3.45
C ASP A 108 -10.14 -4.61 -3.41
N ILE A 109 -11.03 -5.31 -2.69
CA ILE A 109 -12.39 -4.85 -2.41
C ILE A 109 -12.34 -3.49 -1.69
N TRP A 110 -11.47 -3.36 -0.69
CA TRP A 110 -11.29 -2.10 0.05
C TRP A 110 -10.82 -0.96 -0.85
N ARG A 111 -9.77 -1.17 -1.66
CA ARG A 111 -9.24 -0.16 -2.59
C ARG A 111 -10.27 0.35 -3.59
N GLN A 112 -11.15 -0.54 -4.06
CA GLN A 112 -12.23 -0.17 -4.98
C GLN A 112 -13.30 0.69 -4.30
N MET A 113 -13.60 0.43 -3.03
CA MET A 113 -14.62 1.18 -2.27
C MET A 113 -14.11 2.50 -1.71
N MET A 114 -12.86 2.51 -1.26
CA MET A 114 -12.21 3.63 -0.59
C MET A 114 -10.95 4.03 -1.38
N PRO A 115 -11.10 4.58 -2.59
CA PRO A 115 -9.96 5.09 -3.33
C PRO A 115 -9.36 6.21 -2.50
N LEU A 116 -8.14 6.03 -2.00
CA LEU A 116 -7.43 7.07 -1.28
C LEU A 116 -6.98 8.14 -2.28
N PRO A 117 -7.47 9.39 -2.18
CA PRO A 117 -6.94 10.50 -2.95
C PRO A 117 -5.43 10.58 -2.81
N LEU A 118 -4.72 10.64 -3.94
CA LEU A 118 -3.28 10.82 -3.96
C LEU A 118 -2.84 12.08 -3.17
N SER A 119 -3.74 13.05 -3.00
CA SER A 119 -3.55 14.25 -2.18
C SER A 119 -3.28 13.99 -0.70
N TYR A 120 -3.54 12.79 -0.16
CA TYR A 120 -3.21 12.44 1.23
C TYR A 120 -1.75 12.02 1.40
N PHE A 121 -1.14 11.42 0.39
CA PHE A 121 0.29 11.08 0.42
C PHE A 121 1.14 12.31 0.08
N ARG A 122 1.23 13.25 1.03
CA ARG A 122 2.05 14.48 0.94
C ARG A 122 3.40 14.34 1.62
N SER A 123 3.76 13.16 2.11
CA SER A 123 5.09 12.95 2.66
C SER A 123 6.13 13.24 1.57
N GLU A 124 7.30 13.75 1.97
CA GLU A 124 8.40 14.01 1.05
C GLU A 124 8.76 12.74 0.26
N THR A 125 8.77 11.58 0.93
CA THR A 125 8.99 10.27 0.31
C THR A 125 7.94 9.95 -0.75
N SER A 126 6.66 10.18 -0.46
CA SER A 126 5.57 9.93 -1.41
C SER A 126 5.61 10.85 -2.62
N MET A 127 5.97 12.12 -2.42
CA MET A 127 6.14 13.07 -3.52
C MET A 127 7.33 12.68 -4.39
N ARG A 128 8.46 12.28 -3.78
CA ARG A 128 9.65 11.79 -4.49
C ARG A 128 9.35 10.55 -5.32
N LEU A 129 8.69 9.54 -4.74
CA LEU A 129 8.29 8.32 -5.45
C LEU A 129 7.40 8.61 -6.66
N ARG A 130 6.53 9.61 -6.58
CA ARG A 130 5.71 10.04 -7.73
C ARG A 130 6.52 10.74 -8.81
N ALA A 131 7.46 11.59 -8.41
CA ALA A 131 8.34 12.27 -9.34
C ALA A 131 9.24 11.25 -10.07
N GLU A 132 9.83 10.31 -9.32
CA GLU A 132 10.60 9.18 -9.85
C GLU A 132 9.75 8.36 -10.83
N GLY A 133 8.55 7.92 -10.44
CA GLY A 133 7.69 7.15 -11.33
C GLY A 133 7.22 7.90 -12.59
N ARG A 134 7.09 9.23 -12.55
CA ARG A 134 6.81 10.04 -13.75
C ARG A 134 8.02 10.09 -14.67
N ALA A 135 9.22 10.26 -14.13
CA ALA A 135 10.45 10.27 -14.90
C ALA A 135 10.71 8.89 -15.54
N GLU A 136 10.58 7.81 -14.76
CA GLU A 136 10.72 6.43 -15.26
C GLU A 136 9.74 6.15 -16.41
N GLY A 137 8.45 6.45 -16.24
CA GLY A 137 7.46 6.26 -17.29
C GLY A 137 7.75 7.08 -18.55
N ARG A 138 8.26 8.31 -18.39
CA ARG A 138 8.63 9.15 -19.53
C ARG A 138 9.88 8.65 -20.26
N ALA A 139 10.86 8.13 -19.54
CA ALA A 139 12.04 7.48 -20.10
C ALA A 139 11.66 6.22 -20.90
N GLU A 140 10.74 5.41 -20.38
CA GLU A 140 10.18 4.25 -21.09
C GLU A 140 9.50 4.66 -22.40
N ASP A 141 8.71 5.74 -22.40
CA ASP A 141 8.05 6.27 -23.60
C ASP A 141 9.07 6.70 -24.67
N VAL A 142 10.13 7.41 -24.29
CA VAL A 142 11.22 7.82 -25.19
C VAL A 142 11.84 6.60 -25.87
N LEU A 143 12.26 5.60 -25.08
CA LEU A 143 12.88 4.38 -25.59
C LEU A 143 11.92 3.58 -26.48
N ARG A 144 10.64 3.52 -26.11
CA ARG A 144 9.59 2.85 -26.89
C ARG A 144 9.37 3.50 -28.25
N ILE A 145 9.45 4.83 -28.36
CA ILE A 145 9.35 5.51 -29.66
C ILE A 145 10.53 5.15 -30.55
N LEU A 146 11.76 5.19 -30.02
CA LEU A 146 12.97 4.85 -30.79
C LEU A 146 12.93 3.40 -31.28
N ASP A 147 12.53 2.46 -30.42
CA ASP A 147 12.32 1.05 -30.77
C ASP A 147 11.28 0.89 -31.88
N ARG A 148 10.14 1.58 -31.79
CA ARG A 148 9.08 1.53 -32.82
C ARG A 148 9.50 2.14 -34.15
N ARG A 149 10.45 3.07 -34.14
CA ARG A 149 11.05 3.64 -35.35
C ARG A 149 12.21 2.81 -35.90
N GLY A 150 12.61 1.74 -35.19
CA GLY A 150 13.75 0.92 -35.57
C GLY A 150 15.10 1.63 -35.40
N VAL A 151 15.15 2.66 -34.55
CA VAL A 151 16.41 3.33 -34.19
C VAL A 151 17.12 2.45 -33.17
N ASP A 152 18.32 2.00 -33.51
CA ASP A 152 19.14 1.22 -32.59
C ASP A 152 19.63 2.12 -31.44
N VAL A 153 19.43 1.68 -30.20
CA VAL A 153 19.79 2.42 -28.98
C VAL A 153 20.81 1.59 -28.20
N PRO A 154 22.10 1.95 -28.28
CA PRO A 154 23.15 1.33 -27.48
C PRO A 154 22.83 1.34 -25.98
N ASP A 155 23.25 0.29 -25.26
CA ASP A 155 22.93 0.11 -23.84
C ASP A 155 23.34 1.33 -22.98
N ALA A 156 24.48 1.96 -23.27
CA ALA A 156 24.91 3.16 -22.56
C ALA A 156 23.94 4.34 -22.72
N LEU A 157 23.30 4.50 -23.89
CA LEU A 157 22.29 5.55 -24.12
C LEU A 157 20.95 5.14 -23.50
N ARG A 158 20.62 3.84 -23.52
CA ARG A 158 19.44 3.31 -22.84
C ARG A 158 19.50 3.56 -21.33
N GLU A 159 20.64 3.27 -20.70
CA GLU A 159 20.89 3.54 -19.28
C GLU A 159 20.84 5.03 -18.97
N ARG A 160 21.39 5.88 -19.86
CA ARG A 160 21.30 7.33 -19.70
C ARG A 160 19.87 7.85 -19.71
N VAL A 161 19.02 7.33 -20.60
CA VAL A 161 17.60 7.73 -20.65
C VAL A 161 16.86 7.19 -19.43
N ALA A 162 17.03 5.90 -19.10
CA ALA A 162 16.37 5.25 -17.97
C ALA A 162 16.78 5.83 -16.61
N GLY A 163 18.02 6.30 -16.46
CA GLY A 163 18.54 6.90 -15.23
C GLY A 163 18.26 8.40 -15.09
N CYS A 164 17.63 9.05 -16.07
CA CYS A 164 17.30 10.47 -16.00
C CYS A 164 16.09 10.69 -15.09
N THR A 165 16.22 11.61 -14.13
CA THR A 165 15.14 12.00 -13.20
C THR A 165 14.60 13.40 -13.47
N ASP A 166 15.19 14.12 -14.43
CA ASP A 166 14.71 15.44 -14.87
C ASP A 166 13.61 15.28 -15.91
N LEU A 167 12.37 15.54 -15.48
CA LEU A 167 11.19 15.40 -16.33
C LEU A 167 11.20 16.37 -17.51
N ALA A 168 11.74 17.58 -17.36
CA ALA A 168 11.78 18.55 -18.45
C ALA A 168 12.77 18.12 -19.54
N GLN A 169 13.89 17.52 -19.14
CA GLN A 169 14.84 16.93 -20.08
C GLN A 169 14.23 15.73 -20.81
N LEU A 170 13.52 14.85 -20.09
CA LEU A 170 12.83 13.70 -20.67
C LEU A 170 11.72 14.11 -21.65
N ASP A 171 10.97 15.18 -21.35
CA ASP A 171 9.98 15.75 -22.28
C ASP A 171 10.64 16.24 -23.58
N ALA A 172 11.76 16.94 -23.46
CA ALA A 172 12.49 17.42 -24.63
C ALA A 172 13.10 16.26 -25.45
N TRP A 173 13.49 15.16 -24.81
CA TRP A 173 13.91 13.94 -25.50
C TRP A 173 12.74 13.24 -26.17
N PHE A 174 11.57 13.18 -25.52
CA PHE A 174 10.38 12.58 -26.11
C PHE A 174 9.98 13.28 -27.40
N ASP A 175 9.95 14.62 -27.41
CA ASP A 175 9.59 15.38 -28.61
C ASP A 175 10.61 15.15 -29.75
N ARG A 176 11.90 15.06 -29.42
CA ARG A 176 12.96 14.74 -30.40
C ARG A 176 12.90 13.30 -30.90
N ALA A 177 12.58 12.35 -30.03
CA ALA A 177 12.52 10.91 -30.35
C ALA A 177 11.57 10.61 -31.53
N ILE A 178 10.60 11.48 -31.79
CA ILE A 178 9.68 11.39 -32.92
C ILE A 178 10.38 11.59 -34.27
N PHE A 179 11.44 12.42 -34.31
CA PHE A 179 12.06 12.87 -35.56
C PHE A 179 13.50 12.37 -35.77
N VAL A 180 14.27 12.14 -34.71
CA VAL A 180 15.71 11.78 -34.81
C VAL A 180 15.97 10.44 -35.52
N ASP A 181 16.90 10.38 -36.46
CA ASP A 181 17.22 9.13 -37.17
C ASP A 181 18.25 8.25 -36.44
N THR A 182 18.93 8.80 -35.42
CA THR A 182 19.89 8.08 -34.57
C THR A 182 19.66 8.38 -33.08
N ALA A 183 20.08 7.47 -32.21
CA ALA A 183 19.92 7.62 -30.76
C ALA A 183 20.77 8.78 -30.20
N GLU A 184 21.94 9.05 -30.77
CA GLU A 184 22.83 10.15 -30.35
C GLU A 184 22.20 11.52 -30.57
N ALA A 185 21.42 11.68 -31.66
CA ALA A 185 20.75 12.92 -32.01
C ALA A 185 19.66 13.32 -30.98
N LEU A 186 19.23 12.39 -30.12
CA LEU A 186 18.34 12.66 -28.99
C LEU A 186 18.93 13.68 -28.00
N PHE A 187 20.25 13.68 -27.86
CA PHE A 187 20.98 14.43 -26.83
C PHE A 187 21.60 15.74 -27.34
N VAL A 188 21.36 16.09 -28.60
CA VAL A 188 21.83 17.34 -29.19
C VAL A 188 20.83 18.45 -28.86
N GLU A 189 21.33 19.60 -28.40
CA GLU A 189 20.51 20.77 -28.06
C GLU A 189 19.70 21.29 -29.25
#